data_AF-A0A0P7AM11-F1
#
_entry.id   AF-A0A0P7AM11-F1
#
_cell.length_a   1.000
_cell.length_b   1.000
_cell.length_c   1.000
_cell.angle_alpha   90.00
_cell.angle_beta   90.00
_cell.angle_gamma   90.00
#
_symmetry.space_group_name_H-M   'P 1'
#
loop_
_entity.id
_entity.type
_entity.pdbx_description
1 polymer ?
#
loop_
_entity_poly.entity_id
_entity_poly.type
_entity_poly.pdbx_seq_one_letter_code
_entity_poly.pdbx_strand_id
1 'polypeptide(L)'
;MHFKPTLRLKTILYLMLVCLGSCDSAQNDDEFSIGQSNTLSYQGKSFSYDKGLVLNRGTSGNHYNIDFKITDGVFTAVDIYIGFIPYTYWYFGGETVRLDLELYAPGRARFSPGSFTYTPLSEDDIGDAPNLAGEFLFLDSEIGLDLNGDGEVDTDTGSELFDITDVTITVDEVFPNFKIGFDLELENGQSVSGNYEAEFTVWPID
;
A
#
# COMPACT_ATOMS: atom_id res chain seq x y z
N MET A 1 82.38 -34.24 19.71
CA MET A 1 82.63 -35.36 18.78
C MET A 1 81.28 -35.98 18.42
N HIS A 2 81.03 -36.14 17.13
CA HIS A 2 79.80 -36.67 16.53
C HIS A 2 79.42 -38.05 17.06
N PHE A 3 78.12 -38.36 17.10
CA PHE A 3 77.55 -39.54 16.42
C PHE A 3 76.02 -39.41 16.30
N LYS A 4 75.49 -39.48 15.07
CA LYS A 4 74.09 -39.79 14.74
C LYS A 4 74.00 -41.29 14.41
N PRO A 5 72.82 -41.91 14.60
CA PRO A 5 72.21 -42.72 13.55
C PRO A 5 70.68 -42.44 13.46
N THR A 6 70.14 -41.96 12.34
CA THR A 6 69.54 -42.67 11.18
C THR A 6 68.29 -43.53 11.45
N LEU A 7 67.15 -43.00 10.97
CA LEU A 7 66.19 -43.57 10.00
C LEU A 7 65.30 -44.78 10.40
N ARG A 8 63.96 -44.56 10.39
CA ARG A 8 62.91 -45.24 9.57
C ARG A 8 61.51 -44.87 10.13
N LEU A 9 60.65 -44.14 9.40
CA LEU A 9 59.76 -44.51 8.28
C LEU A 9 58.34 -44.95 8.74
N LYS A 10 57.33 -44.23 8.20
CA LYS A 10 55.86 -44.47 8.18
C LYS A 10 55.13 -44.04 9.47
N THR A 11 54.12 -43.17 9.42
CA THR A 11 52.76 -43.52 8.96
C THR A 11 51.85 -42.25 8.91
N ILE A 12 51.33 -41.93 7.70
CA ILE A 12 49.91 -41.62 7.35
C ILE A 12 49.21 -40.49 8.17
N LEU A 13 49.04 -39.29 7.62
CA LEU A 13 47.87 -38.78 6.86
C LEU A 13 46.57 -38.71 7.69
N TYR A 14 46.12 -37.49 8.03
CA TYR A 14 44.74 -36.99 8.30
C TYR A 14 44.93 -35.58 8.91
N LEU A 15 44.29 -34.48 8.56
CA LEU A 15 43.10 -34.20 7.75
C LEU A 15 43.23 -32.76 7.23
N MET A 16 42.98 -32.60 5.94
CA MET A 16 42.80 -31.34 5.23
C MET A 16 41.33 -30.91 5.39
N LEU A 17 41.07 -29.64 5.71
CA LEU A 17 40.00 -28.75 5.19
C LEU A 17 39.55 -27.73 6.26
N VAL A 18 40.20 -26.57 6.23
CA VAL A 18 39.60 -25.30 6.64
C VAL A 18 39.74 -24.38 5.42
N CYS A 19 38.73 -23.55 5.18
CA CYS A 19 38.61 -22.53 4.13
C CYS A 19 37.72 -22.91 2.93
N LEU A 20 36.41 -22.88 3.16
CA LEU A 20 35.49 -22.23 2.23
C LEU A 20 34.58 -21.32 3.06
N GLY A 21 35.00 -20.07 3.25
CA GLY A 21 34.07 -19.00 3.60
C GLY A 21 33.31 -18.62 2.34
N SER A 22 32.08 -19.11 2.20
CA SER A 22 31.09 -18.47 1.34
C SER A 22 30.79 -17.10 1.94
N CYS A 23 31.24 -16.04 1.26
CA CYS A 23 30.46 -14.83 1.17
C CYS A 23 29.27 -15.17 0.28
N ASP A 24 28.13 -15.52 0.88
CA ASP A 24 26.85 -15.32 0.22
C ASP A 24 26.47 -13.85 0.44
N SER A 25 26.51 -13.10 -0.65
CA SER A 25 25.81 -11.82 -0.75
C SER A 25 24.33 -12.11 -0.66
N ALA A 26 23.77 -12.02 0.55
CA ALA A 26 22.33 -11.84 0.74
C ALA A 26 21.98 -10.44 0.23
N GLN A 27 21.64 -10.39 -1.05
CA GLN A 27 20.87 -9.32 -1.63
C GLN A 27 19.49 -9.45 -0.98
N ASN A 28 19.23 -8.62 0.03
CA ASN A 28 17.91 -8.52 0.63
C ASN A 28 17.01 -7.84 -0.39
N ASP A 29 16.41 -8.65 -1.26
CA ASP A 29 15.17 -8.29 -1.91
C ASP A 29 14.11 -8.35 -0.80
N ASP A 30 13.97 -7.27 -0.03
CA ASP A 30 12.95 -7.13 1.00
C ASP A 30 11.58 -7.09 0.30
N GLU A 31 11.04 -8.27 0.01
CA GLU A 31 9.69 -8.47 -0.49
C GLU A 31 8.72 -7.91 0.57
N PHE A 32 8.03 -6.82 0.24
CA PHE A 32 7.00 -6.24 1.10
C PHE A 32 5.99 -7.33 1.45
N SER A 33 5.95 -7.75 2.71
CA SER A 33 4.98 -8.72 3.18
C SER A 33 3.81 -7.99 3.83
N ILE A 34 2.61 -8.19 3.31
CA ILE A 34 1.36 -7.72 3.93
C ILE A 34 1.26 -8.37 5.32
N GLY A 35 1.32 -7.56 6.38
CA GLY A 35 1.21 -8.01 7.76
C GLY A 35 -0.18 -8.57 8.10
N GLN A 36 -0.32 -9.28 9.22
CA GLN A 36 -1.61 -9.88 9.64
C GLN A 36 -2.49 -8.94 10.49
N SER A 37 -2.05 -7.71 10.75
CA SER A 37 -2.79 -6.74 11.56
C SER A 37 -3.23 -5.57 10.70
N ASN A 38 -4.53 -5.27 10.68
CA ASN A 38 -5.10 -4.12 9.98
C ASN A 38 -4.74 -2.83 10.71
N THR A 39 -3.52 -2.38 10.46
CA THR A 39 -2.88 -1.28 11.18
C THR A 39 -1.99 -0.50 10.25
N LEU A 40 -1.88 0.81 10.51
CA LEU A 40 -0.84 1.66 9.95
C LEU A 40 0.01 2.28 11.06
N SER A 41 1.21 2.72 10.68
CA SER A 41 2.16 3.41 11.55
C SER A 41 2.51 4.78 10.98
N TYR A 42 2.39 5.81 11.81
CA TYR A 42 2.79 7.18 11.51
C TYR A 42 3.58 7.75 12.69
N GLN A 43 4.82 8.19 12.46
CA GLN A 43 5.70 8.75 13.50
C GLN A 43 5.80 7.89 14.79
N GLY A 44 5.71 6.56 14.65
CA GLY A 44 5.74 5.62 15.78
C GLY A 44 4.42 5.48 16.56
N LYS A 45 3.36 6.21 16.19
CA LYS A 45 1.98 5.95 16.62
C LYS A 45 1.37 4.92 15.68
N SER A 46 0.63 3.96 16.24
CA SER A 46 -0.11 2.96 15.48
C SER A 46 -1.60 3.27 15.52
N PHE A 47 -2.25 3.15 14.37
CA PHE A 47 -3.69 3.29 14.19
C PHE A 47 -4.23 1.96 13.70
N SER A 48 -5.31 1.48 14.30
CA SER A 48 -5.96 0.23 13.92
C SER A 48 -7.27 0.55 13.21
N TYR A 49 -7.64 -0.26 12.22
CA TYR A 49 -8.88 -0.13 11.47
C TYR A 49 -9.41 -1.52 11.12
N ASP A 50 -10.70 -1.62 10.84
CA ASP A 50 -11.36 -2.91 10.66
C ASP A 50 -12.41 -2.93 9.54
N LYS A 51 -12.59 -1.81 8.83
CA LYS A 51 -13.57 -1.69 7.76
C LYS A 51 -12.91 -1.27 6.46
N GLY A 52 -13.38 -1.89 5.38
CA GLY A 52 -12.97 -1.62 4.01
C GLY A 52 -14.20 -1.51 3.12
N LEU A 53 -14.20 -0.52 2.24
CA LEU A 53 -15.19 -0.30 1.20
C LEU A 53 -14.47 -0.17 -0.15
N VAL A 54 -14.93 -0.92 -1.15
CA VAL A 54 -14.51 -0.76 -2.55
C VAL A 54 -15.62 -0.09 -3.32
N LEU A 55 -15.28 1.00 -4.00
CA LEU A 55 -16.16 1.66 -4.95
C LEU A 55 -15.72 1.27 -6.36
N ASN A 56 -16.47 0.39 -7.00
CA ASN A 56 -16.27 0.05 -8.39
C ASN A 56 -16.92 1.12 -9.28
N ARG A 57 -16.13 2.08 -9.72
CA ARG A 57 -16.60 3.22 -10.53
C ARG A 57 -16.72 2.86 -12.01
N GLY A 58 -16.08 1.77 -12.43
CA GLY A 58 -16.12 1.31 -13.81
C GLY A 58 -15.16 2.08 -14.71
N THR A 59 -15.48 2.20 -15.99
CA THR A 59 -14.60 2.86 -16.96
C THR A 59 -14.81 4.37 -16.98
N SER A 60 -13.74 5.14 -16.77
CA SER A 60 -13.66 6.58 -17.00
C SER A 60 -12.53 6.86 -18.00
N GLY A 61 -12.87 7.44 -19.16
CA GLY A 61 -11.91 7.66 -20.25
C GLY A 61 -11.26 6.34 -20.73
N ASN A 62 -9.93 6.28 -20.67
CA ASN A 62 -9.13 5.10 -21.06
C ASN A 62 -8.76 4.20 -19.88
N HIS A 63 -9.32 4.46 -18.70
CA HIS A 63 -8.97 3.80 -17.45
C HIS A 63 -10.19 3.16 -16.81
N TYR A 64 -9.93 2.08 -16.07
CA TYR A 64 -10.88 1.52 -15.12
C TYR A 64 -10.57 2.11 -13.74
N ASN A 65 -11.57 2.70 -13.11
CA ASN A 65 -11.45 3.42 -11.85
C ASN A 65 -12.08 2.61 -10.71
N ILE A 66 -11.35 2.51 -9.61
CA ILE A 66 -11.74 1.78 -8.41
C ILE A 66 -11.19 2.53 -7.18
N ASP A 67 -12.03 2.71 -6.17
CA ASP A 67 -11.62 3.38 -4.95
C ASP A 67 -11.54 2.34 -3.83
N PHE A 68 -10.45 2.35 -3.06
CA PHE A 68 -10.34 1.61 -1.81
C PHE A 68 -10.41 2.59 -0.65
N LYS A 69 -11.45 2.44 0.18
CA LYS A 69 -11.63 3.20 1.42
C LYS A 69 -11.42 2.27 2.60
N ILE A 70 -10.58 2.66 3.56
CA ILE A 70 -10.28 1.89 4.78
C ILE A 70 -10.44 2.80 5.99
N THR A 71 -11.07 2.33 7.06
CA THR A 71 -11.28 3.13 8.28
C THR A 71 -11.60 2.29 9.51
N ASP A 72 -11.50 2.89 10.70
CA ASP A 72 -12.07 2.40 11.95
C ASP A 72 -13.47 2.97 12.25
N GLY A 73 -13.87 4.04 11.55
CA GLY A 73 -15.17 4.70 11.68
C GLY A 73 -16.31 3.94 10.97
N VAL A 74 -17.28 4.66 10.43
CA VAL A 74 -18.38 4.09 9.63
C VAL A 74 -18.44 4.71 8.24
N PHE A 75 -18.89 3.92 7.26
CA PHE A 75 -19.20 4.43 5.93
C PHE A 75 -20.67 4.84 5.86
N THR A 76 -20.93 6.10 5.50
CA THR A 76 -22.27 6.65 5.36
C THR A 76 -22.53 7.01 3.90
N ALA A 77 -23.48 6.30 3.27
CA ALA A 77 -23.97 6.65 1.94
C ALA A 77 -24.92 7.85 2.01
N VAL A 78 -24.70 8.84 1.15
CA VAL A 78 -25.57 9.99 0.98
C VAL A 78 -25.85 10.16 -0.50
N ASP A 79 -27.13 10.25 -0.86
CA ASP A 79 -27.54 10.59 -2.20
C ASP A 79 -27.42 12.10 -2.43
N ILE A 80 -26.53 12.48 -3.34
CA ILE A 80 -26.36 13.83 -3.84
C ILE A 80 -26.88 13.93 -5.27
N TYR A 81 -27.19 15.14 -5.72
CA TYR A 81 -27.68 15.38 -7.07
C TYR A 81 -26.73 16.32 -7.81
N ILE A 82 -26.14 15.82 -8.90
CA ILE A 82 -25.41 16.66 -9.86
C ILE A 82 -26.37 16.98 -10.99
N GLY A 83 -26.98 18.16 -10.92
CA GLY A 83 -28.12 18.52 -11.76
C GLY A 83 -29.35 17.65 -11.42
N PHE A 84 -29.79 16.83 -12.38
CA PHE A 84 -30.94 15.91 -12.21
C PHE A 84 -30.55 14.44 -12.08
N ILE A 85 -29.25 14.16 -11.99
CA ILE A 85 -28.72 12.81 -11.92
C ILE A 85 -28.38 12.52 -10.46
N PRO A 86 -28.97 11.49 -9.84
CA PRO A 86 -28.60 11.08 -8.49
C PRO A 86 -27.24 10.38 -8.53
N TYR A 87 -26.40 10.71 -7.56
CA TYR A 87 -25.11 10.07 -7.29
C TYR A 87 -25.06 9.70 -5.81
N THR A 88 -24.59 8.49 -5.51
CA THR A 88 -24.33 8.09 -4.13
C THR A 88 -22.88 8.41 -3.80
N TYR A 89 -22.68 9.28 -2.81
CA TYR A 89 -21.38 9.58 -2.23
C TYR A 89 -21.22 8.82 -0.90
N TRP A 90 -20.00 8.37 -0.60
CA TRP A 90 -19.70 7.61 0.62
C TRP A 90 -18.75 8.41 1.51
N TYR A 91 -19.28 8.90 2.62
CA TYR A 91 -18.51 9.64 3.62
C TYR A 91 -17.98 8.71 4.71
N PHE A 92 -16.81 9.06 5.24
CA PHE A 92 -16.35 8.58 6.53
C PHE A 92 -17.13 9.29 7.66
N GLY A 93 -17.26 8.64 8.81
CA GLY A 93 -17.85 9.27 9.99
C GLY A 93 -17.39 8.62 11.29
N GLY A 94 -17.01 9.45 12.26
CA GLY A 94 -16.57 9.02 13.59
C GLY A 94 -15.29 8.18 13.56
N GLU A 95 -14.46 8.37 12.54
CA GLU A 95 -13.16 7.73 12.38
C GLU A 95 -12.06 8.42 13.19
N THR A 96 -11.10 7.65 13.69
CA THR A 96 -9.80 8.17 14.16
C THR A 96 -8.69 7.91 13.13
N VAL A 97 -8.99 7.09 12.12
CA VAL A 97 -8.13 6.84 10.97
C VAL A 97 -8.97 6.56 9.73
N ARG A 98 -8.58 7.16 8.60
CA ARG A 98 -9.12 6.85 7.28
C ARG A 98 -8.03 6.85 6.23
N LEU A 99 -8.21 6.03 5.22
CA LEU A 99 -7.39 5.98 4.03
C LEU A 99 -8.33 5.90 2.83
N ASP A 100 -8.16 6.81 1.87
CA ASP A 100 -8.89 6.87 0.61
C ASP A 100 -7.90 6.76 -0.54
N LEU A 101 -8.05 5.73 -1.36
CA LEU A 101 -7.14 5.41 -2.45
C LEU A 101 -7.93 5.30 -3.75
N GLU A 102 -7.83 6.29 -4.61
CA GLU A 102 -8.50 6.30 -5.90
C GLU A 102 -7.55 5.83 -7.01
N LEU A 103 -7.82 4.65 -7.56
CA LEU A 103 -6.91 3.95 -8.47
C LEU A 103 -7.44 3.90 -9.89
N TYR A 104 -6.59 4.30 -10.83
CA TYR A 104 -6.86 4.27 -12.27
C TYR A 104 -5.99 3.23 -12.98
N ALA A 105 -6.65 2.24 -13.59
CA ALA A 105 -6.04 1.13 -14.30
C ALA A 105 -6.27 1.25 -15.83
N PRO A 106 -5.24 1.57 -16.63
CA PRO A 106 -5.39 1.88 -18.05
C PRO A 106 -5.67 0.63 -18.90
N GLY A 107 -6.48 0.79 -19.95
CA GLY A 107 -6.68 -0.23 -20.99
C GLY A 107 -7.27 -1.55 -20.49
N ARG A 108 -7.86 -1.56 -19.29
CA ARG A 108 -8.48 -2.74 -18.68
C ARG A 108 -9.99 -2.59 -18.63
N ALA A 109 -10.69 -3.70 -18.86
CA ALA A 109 -12.14 -3.79 -18.69
C ALA A 109 -12.57 -4.03 -17.23
N ARG A 110 -11.61 -4.34 -16.35
CA ARG A 110 -11.82 -4.66 -14.94
C ARG A 110 -10.53 -4.48 -14.13
N PHE A 111 -10.69 -4.32 -12.82
CA PHE A 111 -9.57 -4.23 -11.91
C PHE A 111 -8.71 -5.51 -11.89
N SER A 112 -7.41 -5.26 -11.79
CA SER A 112 -6.25 -6.14 -11.81
C SER A 112 -5.34 -6.06 -10.60
N PRO A 113 -5.13 -7.08 -9.76
CA PRO A 113 -4.12 -7.01 -8.69
C PRO A 113 -2.72 -6.74 -9.25
N GLY A 114 -1.85 -6.13 -8.44
CA GLY A 114 -0.50 -5.72 -8.84
C GLY A 114 0.12 -4.66 -7.91
N SER A 115 1.27 -4.13 -8.33
CA SER A 115 1.90 -2.96 -7.70
C SER A 115 1.68 -1.73 -8.56
N PHE A 116 1.41 -0.60 -7.90
CA PHE A 116 0.99 0.65 -8.52
C PHE A 116 1.83 1.80 -7.97
N THR A 117 2.13 2.79 -8.79
CA THR A 117 2.91 3.98 -8.43
C THR A 117 2.00 5.20 -8.46
N TYR A 118 2.22 6.15 -7.55
CA TYR A 118 1.48 7.40 -7.51
C TYR A 118 1.86 8.34 -8.66
N THR A 119 0.94 9.23 -9.04
CA THR A 119 1.21 10.33 -9.98
C THR A 119 0.54 11.61 -9.47
N PRO A 120 1.27 12.73 -9.32
CA PRO A 120 0.74 13.98 -8.76
C PRO A 120 -0.06 14.77 -9.80
N LEU A 121 -1.17 14.22 -10.27
CA LEU A 121 -2.07 14.88 -11.22
C LEU A 121 -3.47 14.96 -10.64
N SER A 122 -4.34 15.79 -11.22
CA SER A 122 -5.76 15.86 -10.86
C SER A 122 -6.62 15.04 -11.84
N GLU A 123 -7.85 14.69 -11.44
CA GLU A 123 -8.80 13.99 -12.32
C GLU A 123 -9.02 14.72 -13.66
N ASP A 124 -9.07 16.05 -13.63
CA ASP A 124 -9.23 16.93 -14.80
C ASP A 124 -8.05 16.81 -15.78
N ASP A 125 -6.85 16.48 -15.28
CA ASP A 125 -5.66 16.34 -16.12
C ASP A 125 -5.62 14.98 -16.86
N ILE A 126 -6.37 13.96 -16.43
CA ILE A 126 -6.37 12.63 -17.09
C ILE A 126 -6.93 12.72 -18.51
N GLY A 127 -8.05 13.43 -18.67
CA GLY A 127 -8.77 13.52 -19.95
C GLY A 127 -7.95 14.15 -21.06
N ASP A 128 -7.05 15.06 -20.68
CA ASP A 128 -6.23 15.88 -21.58
C ASP A 128 -4.74 15.49 -21.61
N ALA A 129 -4.29 14.54 -20.78
CA ALA A 129 -2.91 14.06 -20.74
C ALA A 129 -2.70 12.77 -21.56
N PRO A 130 -2.38 12.86 -22.87
CA PRO A 130 -2.12 11.68 -23.72
C PRO A 130 -0.91 10.85 -23.24
N ASN A 131 -0.08 11.41 -22.39
CA ASN A 131 1.09 10.80 -21.77
C ASN A 131 0.79 9.95 -20.52
N LEU A 132 -0.42 10.01 -19.96
CA LEU A 132 -0.88 9.10 -18.89
C LEU A 132 -1.69 7.92 -19.42
N ALA A 133 -2.00 7.95 -20.71
CA ALA A 133 -2.65 6.83 -21.38
C ALA A 133 -1.73 5.61 -21.31
N GLY A 134 -2.13 4.59 -20.56
CA GLY A 134 -1.33 3.39 -20.37
C GLY A 134 -0.60 3.31 -19.03
N GLU A 135 -0.69 4.32 -18.17
CA GLU A 135 -0.09 4.30 -16.83
C GLU A 135 -1.11 4.00 -15.73
N PHE A 136 -0.69 3.14 -14.80
CA PHE A 136 -1.41 2.86 -13.56
C PHE A 136 -1.08 3.94 -12.56
N LEU A 137 -2.09 4.60 -12.00
CA LEU A 137 -1.88 5.77 -11.15
C LEU A 137 -2.93 5.87 -10.05
N PHE A 138 -2.51 6.41 -8.92
CA PHE A 138 -3.42 6.92 -7.88
C PHE A 138 -3.62 8.42 -8.07
N LEU A 139 -4.83 8.89 -7.81
CA LEU A 139 -5.20 10.31 -7.78
C LEU A 139 -5.95 10.62 -6.50
N ASP A 140 -6.00 11.91 -6.13
CA ASP A 140 -6.84 12.45 -5.05
C ASP A 140 -6.91 11.55 -3.80
N SER A 141 -5.77 10.92 -3.48
CA SER A 141 -5.68 9.92 -2.43
C SER A 141 -5.18 10.57 -1.16
N GLU A 142 -5.88 10.32 -0.06
CA GLU A 142 -5.68 11.01 1.20
C GLU A 142 -5.65 10.04 2.37
N ILE A 143 -4.98 10.46 3.43
CA ILE A 143 -5.00 9.80 4.72
C ILE A 143 -5.42 10.78 5.80
N GLY A 144 -6.39 10.37 6.62
CA GLY A 144 -6.81 11.12 7.80
C GLY A 144 -6.38 10.40 9.08
N LEU A 145 -5.82 11.12 10.03
CA LEU A 145 -5.31 10.60 11.31
C LEU A 145 -5.69 11.54 12.45
N ASP A 146 -6.38 11.04 13.47
CA ASP A 146 -6.58 11.77 14.73
C ASP A 146 -5.22 11.92 15.43
N LEU A 147 -4.59 13.08 15.25
CA LEU A 147 -3.27 13.39 15.80
C LEU A 147 -3.37 14.04 17.17
N ASN A 148 -4.48 14.73 17.43
CA ASN A 148 -4.68 15.50 18.65
C ASN A 148 -5.32 14.66 19.79
N GLY A 149 -5.93 13.53 19.46
CA GLY A 149 -6.53 12.55 20.37
C GLY A 149 -7.95 12.89 20.84
N ASP A 150 -8.70 13.68 20.10
CA ASP A 150 -10.09 14.06 20.44
C ASP A 150 -11.13 13.02 19.98
N GLY A 151 -10.70 12.01 19.22
CA GLY A 151 -11.52 10.89 18.78
C GLY A 151 -12.18 11.10 17.41
N GLU A 152 -11.80 12.11 16.65
CA GLU A 152 -12.21 12.30 15.26
C GLU A 152 -11.04 12.78 14.39
N VAL A 153 -11.13 12.54 13.07
CA VAL A 153 -10.23 13.19 12.11
C VAL A 153 -10.77 14.57 11.78
N ASP A 154 -9.99 15.62 12.03
CA ASP A 154 -10.35 16.99 11.65
C ASP A 154 -10.22 17.20 10.13
N THR A 155 -11.37 17.13 9.46
CA THR A 155 -11.52 17.40 8.02
C THR A 155 -11.77 18.86 7.69
N ASP A 156 -12.17 19.68 8.68
CA ASP A 156 -12.60 21.06 8.46
C ASP A 156 -11.41 22.01 8.36
N THR A 157 -10.37 21.76 9.15
CA THR A 157 -9.13 22.56 9.11
C THR A 157 -8.06 21.94 8.21
N GLY A 158 -8.20 20.65 7.88
CA GLY A 158 -7.21 19.88 7.13
C GLY A 158 -5.93 19.58 7.92
N SER A 159 -5.88 19.87 9.23
CA SER A 159 -4.65 19.65 10.02
C SER A 159 -4.34 18.18 10.31
N GLU A 160 -5.32 17.31 10.12
CA GLU A 160 -5.26 15.86 10.34
C GLU A 160 -5.53 15.07 9.07
N LEU A 161 -5.61 15.76 7.93
CA LEU A 161 -5.82 15.19 6.61
C LEU A 161 -4.61 15.51 5.75
N PHE A 162 -4.01 14.49 5.15
CA PHE A 162 -2.79 14.63 4.37
C PHE A 162 -2.99 14.05 2.98
N ASP A 163 -2.63 14.85 1.99
CA ASP A 163 -2.48 14.36 0.62
C ASP A 163 -1.31 13.37 0.56
N ILE A 164 -1.50 12.30 -0.21
CA ILE A 164 -0.46 11.33 -0.51
C ILE A 164 0.32 11.82 -1.73
N THR A 165 1.65 11.85 -1.66
CA THR A 165 2.51 12.42 -2.72
C THR A 165 3.45 11.43 -3.38
N ASP A 166 3.72 10.28 -2.77
CA ASP A 166 4.39 9.15 -3.40
C ASP A 166 3.91 7.84 -2.78
N VAL A 167 3.87 6.76 -3.57
CA VAL A 167 3.26 5.50 -3.15
C VAL A 167 3.92 4.29 -3.78
N THR A 168 4.15 3.28 -2.94
CA THR A 168 4.06 1.88 -3.36
C THR A 168 2.84 1.25 -2.69
N ILE A 169 1.79 0.97 -3.47
CA ILE A 169 0.68 0.12 -3.04
C ILE A 169 0.77 -1.19 -3.78
N THR A 170 0.70 -2.28 -3.02
CA THR A 170 0.52 -3.62 -3.54
C THR A 170 -0.91 -4.04 -3.21
N VAL A 171 -1.69 -4.32 -4.25
CA VAL A 171 -2.98 -4.98 -4.10
C VAL A 171 -2.81 -6.43 -4.52
N ASP A 172 -2.99 -7.32 -3.57
CA ASP A 172 -3.01 -8.76 -3.74
C ASP A 172 -4.43 -9.31 -3.68
N GLU A 173 -4.60 -10.52 -4.21
CA GLU A 173 -5.87 -11.22 -4.35
C GLU A 173 -6.93 -10.45 -5.16
N VAL A 174 -8.05 -11.10 -5.45
CA VAL A 174 -9.17 -10.49 -6.17
C VAL A 174 -10.36 -10.34 -5.24
N PHE A 175 -11.29 -9.48 -5.63
CA PHE A 175 -12.58 -9.31 -4.98
C PHE A 175 -13.21 -10.65 -4.53
N PRO A 176 -13.81 -10.72 -3.32
CA PRO A 176 -13.97 -9.65 -2.32
C PRO A 176 -12.83 -9.55 -1.29
N ASN A 177 -11.78 -10.36 -1.43
CA ASN A 177 -10.76 -10.56 -0.39
C ASN A 177 -9.47 -9.80 -0.71
N PHE A 178 -9.58 -8.56 -1.19
CA PHE A 178 -8.39 -7.77 -1.50
C PHE A 178 -7.49 -7.67 -0.27
N LYS A 179 -6.19 -7.78 -0.52
CA LYS A 179 -5.15 -7.52 0.46
C LYS A 179 -4.37 -6.32 -0.01
N ILE A 180 -4.29 -5.30 0.82
CA ILE A 180 -3.63 -4.05 0.45
C ILE A 180 -2.44 -3.88 1.37
N GLY A 181 -1.27 -3.77 0.78
CA GLY A 181 -0.04 -3.34 1.41
C GLY A 181 0.32 -1.95 0.93
N PHE A 182 0.75 -1.07 1.82
CA PHE A 182 1.13 0.27 1.42
C PHE A 182 2.34 0.82 2.19
N ASP A 183 3.17 1.54 1.45
CA ASP A 183 4.22 2.43 1.93
C ASP A 183 4.03 3.77 1.20
N LEU A 184 3.66 4.79 1.96
CA LEU A 184 3.15 6.08 1.49
C LEU A 184 4.08 7.21 1.94
N GLU A 185 4.31 8.18 1.07
CA GLU A 185 4.85 9.49 1.43
C GLU A 185 3.73 10.53 1.39
N LEU A 186 3.67 11.37 2.40
CA LEU A 186 2.64 12.41 2.55
C LEU A 186 3.19 13.79 2.17
N GLU A 187 2.30 14.73 1.85
CA GLU A 187 2.67 16.10 1.46
C GLU A 187 3.52 16.85 2.50
N ASN A 188 3.46 16.44 3.77
CA ASN A 188 4.28 16.99 4.86
C ASN A 188 5.69 16.36 4.95
N GLY A 189 6.05 15.49 3.99
CA GLY A 189 7.33 14.79 3.90
C GLY A 189 7.50 13.65 4.92
N GLN A 190 6.42 13.19 5.54
CA GLN A 190 6.41 12.04 6.44
C GLN A 190 5.97 10.78 5.71
N SER A 191 6.33 9.62 6.27
CA SER A 191 5.93 8.32 5.72
C SER A 191 4.89 7.62 6.58
N VAL A 192 4.02 6.87 5.92
CA VAL A 192 3.05 5.96 6.54
C VAL A 192 3.17 4.60 5.89
N SER A 193 3.29 3.56 6.69
CA SER A 193 3.22 2.18 6.20
C SER A 193 2.18 1.38 6.95
N GLY A 194 1.57 0.42 6.27
CA GLY A 194 0.51 -0.39 6.83
C GLY A 194 -0.03 -1.43 5.86
N ASN A 195 -1.08 -2.09 6.30
CA ASN A 195 -1.77 -3.08 5.49
C ASN A 195 -3.25 -3.20 5.85
N TYR A 196 -4.04 -3.76 4.96
CA TYR A 196 -5.41 -4.17 5.19
C TYR A 196 -5.65 -5.56 4.60
N GLU A 197 -6.09 -6.49 5.44
CA GLU A 197 -6.47 -7.86 5.11
C GLU A 197 -7.81 -8.16 5.80
N ALA A 198 -8.90 -7.92 5.10
CA ALA A 198 -10.26 -8.31 5.49
C ALA A 198 -11.20 -8.21 4.28
N GLU A 199 -12.45 -8.66 4.45
CA GLU A 199 -13.48 -8.51 3.42
C GLU A 199 -13.80 -7.03 3.21
N PHE A 200 -13.96 -6.64 1.94
CA PHE A 200 -14.45 -5.32 1.56
C PHE A 200 -15.96 -5.37 1.32
N THR A 201 -16.69 -4.39 1.86
CA THR A 201 -18.02 -4.08 1.34
C THR A 201 -17.88 -3.45 -0.04
N VAL A 202 -18.80 -3.71 -0.97
CA VAL A 202 -18.66 -3.24 -2.37
C VAL A 202 -19.87 -2.47 -2.85
N TRP A 203 -19.58 -1.43 -3.63
CA TRP A 203 -20.56 -0.57 -4.26
C TRP A 203 -20.16 -0.17 -5.70
N PRO A 204 -21.11 -0.13 -6.66
CA PRO A 204 -22.45 -0.67 -6.55
C PRO A 204 -22.41 -2.20 -6.34
N ILE A 205 -23.45 -2.75 -5.74
CA ILE A 205 -23.64 -4.20 -5.70
C ILE A 205 -24.13 -4.61 -7.09
N ASP A 206 -23.36 -5.45 -7.78
CA ASP A 206 -23.74 -6.04 -9.09
C ASP A 206 -25.07 -6.81 -9.04
#